data_AF-A0A950CJT7-F1
#
_entry.id   AF-A0A950CJT7-F1
#
_cell.length_a   1.000
_cell.length_b   1.000
_cell.length_c   1.000
_cell.angle_alpha   90.00
_cell.angle_beta   90.00
_cell.angle_gamma   90.00
#
_symmetry.space_group_name_H-M   'P 1'
#
loop_
_entity.id
_entity.type
_entity.pdbx_description
1 polymer ?
#
loop_
_entity_poly.entity_id
_entity_poly.type
_entity_poly.pdbx_seq_one_letter_code
_entity_poly.pdbx_strand_id
1 'polypeptide(L)' 'TVTVVYIGLASGSPIASDDAKNVGLFDPATPPSPLCFDHAEILADYRHFLRTGEYPAPWRSKKG' A
#
# COMPACT_ATOMS: atom_id res chain seq x y z
N THR A 1 -0.48 -5.09 -17.75
CA THR A 1 -0.46 -3.76 -17.13
C THR A 1 0.65 -3.71 -16.11
N VAL A 2 1.33 -2.58 -15.96
CA VAL A 2 2.35 -2.35 -14.92
C VAL A 2 1.84 -1.25 -13.99
N THR A 3 2.07 -1.41 -12.69
CA THR A 3 1.72 -0.42 -11.65
C THR A 3 3.01 0.08 -10.98
N VAL A 4 3.10 1.39 -10.74
CA VAL A 4 4.19 2.01 -9.97
C VAL A 4 3.59 2.57 -8.69
N VAL A 5 4.20 2.25 -7.54
CA VAL A 5 3.71 2.66 -6.22
C VAL A 5 4.55 3.81 -5.69
N TYR A 6 3.90 4.80 -5.08
CA TYR A 6 4.53 5.97 -4.46
C TYR A 6 4.16 6.08 -2.98
N ILE A 7 5.06 6.64 -2.18
CA ILE A 7 4.81 7.04 -0.79
C ILE A 7 4.75 8.56 -0.76
N GLY A 8 3.64 9.11 -0.27
CA GLY A 8 3.40 10.55 -0.21
C GLY A 8 3.11 11.04 1.21
N LEU A 9 3.37 12.32 1.46
CA LEU A 9 2.96 13.03 2.67
C LEU A 9 1.91 14.07 2.29
N ALA A 10 0.84 14.14 3.06
CA ALA A 10 -0.24 15.10 2.88
C ALA A 10 -0.75 15.58 4.25
N SER A 11 -1.45 16.72 4.26
CA SER A 11 -2.09 17.28 5.44
C SER A 11 -3.57 17.55 5.17
N GLY A 12 -4.38 17.57 6.24
CA GLY A 12 -5.84 17.68 6.16
C GLY A 12 -6.55 16.34 6.39
N SER A 13 -7.87 16.32 6.19
CA SER A 13 -8.70 15.12 6.34
C SER A 13 -8.95 14.47 4.98
N PRO A 14 -8.85 13.13 4.85
CA PRO A 14 -9.21 12.43 3.62
C PRO A 14 -10.69 12.64 3.27
N ILE A 15 -10.97 12.89 2.00
CA ILE A 15 -12.34 13.07 1.47
C ILE A 15 -12.52 12.12 0.29
N ALA A 16 -13.57 11.31 0.33
CA ALA A 16 -13.94 10.42 -0.77
C ALA A 16 -14.42 11.26 -1.97
N SER A 17 -14.12 10.84 -3.19
CA SER A 17 -14.41 11.59 -4.43
C SER A 17 -14.94 10.64 -5.50
N ASP A 18 -14.95 11.06 -6.77
CA ASP A 18 -15.66 10.43 -7.90
C ASP A 18 -15.58 8.88 -7.93
N ASP A 19 -14.36 8.32 -7.90
CA ASP A 19 -14.15 6.87 -8.00
C ASP A 19 -14.23 6.12 -6.65
N ALA A 20 -14.42 6.81 -5.53
CA ALA A 20 -14.41 6.25 -4.18
C ALA A 20 -15.67 6.61 -3.40
N LYS A 21 -16.49 5.61 -3.04
CA LYS A 21 -17.69 5.84 -2.21
C LYS A 21 -17.36 6.16 -0.75
N ASN A 22 -16.28 5.62 -0.21
CA ASN A 22 -15.86 5.77 1.18
C ASN A 22 -14.34 5.93 1.27
N VAL A 23 -13.87 6.61 2.31
CA VAL A 23 -12.44 6.76 2.63
C VAL A 23 -12.23 6.62 4.14
N GLY A 24 -11.06 6.09 4.53
CA GLY A 24 -10.69 5.94 5.93
C GLY A 24 -9.17 5.86 6.10
N LEU A 25 -8.71 6.09 7.33
CA LEU A 25 -7.32 5.88 7.74
C LEU A 25 -7.21 4.51 8.40
N PHE A 26 -6.23 3.72 7.97
CA PHE A 26 -6.02 2.37 8.48
C PHE A 26 -4.54 2.17 8.80
N ASP A 27 -4.26 1.38 9.84
CA ASP A 27 -2.91 0.89 10.09
C ASP A 27 -2.53 -0.10 8.99
N PRO A 28 -1.41 0.10 8.26
CA PRO A 28 -0.96 -0.84 7.22
C PRO A 28 -0.67 -2.25 7.75
N ALA A 29 -0.46 -2.44 9.05
CA ALA A 29 -0.31 -3.76 9.67
C ALA A 29 -1.64 -4.50 9.87
N THR A 30 -2.77 -3.77 9.92
CA THR A 30 -4.12 -4.31 10.08
C THR A 30 -5.10 -3.67 9.10
N PRO A 31 -4.91 -3.88 7.78
CA PRO A 31 -5.78 -3.30 6.76
C PRO A 31 -7.16 -3.97 6.77
N PRO A 32 -8.19 -3.33 6.19
CA PRO A 32 -9.47 -3.98 5.94
C PRO A 32 -9.30 -5.19 5.01
N SER A 33 -10.21 -6.16 5.11
CA SER A 33 -10.21 -7.37 4.28
C SER A 33 -11.61 -7.61 3.69
N PRO A 34 -11.73 -8.05 2.42
CA PRO A 34 -10.62 -8.34 1.48
C PRO A 34 -10.02 -7.08 0.84
N LEU A 35 -8.74 -7.16 0.45
CA LEU A 35 -8.07 -6.15 -0.36
C LEU A 35 -8.17 -6.49 -1.85
N CYS A 36 -8.26 -5.46 -2.70
CA CYS A 36 -8.30 -5.62 -4.15
C CYS A 36 -6.91 -5.87 -4.72
N PHE A 37 -6.85 -6.65 -5.82
CA PHE A 37 -5.64 -6.90 -6.61
C PHE A 37 -4.46 -7.38 -5.74
N ASP A 38 -3.30 -6.75 -5.89
CA ASP A 38 -2.03 -7.01 -5.20
C ASP A 38 -1.77 -6.04 -4.04
N HIS A 39 -2.79 -5.32 -3.55
CA HIS A 39 -2.62 -4.33 -2.47
C HIS A 39 -2.05 -4.94 -1.18
N ALA A 40 -2.31 -6.23 -0.91
CA ALA A 40 -1.70 -6.93 0.22
C ALA A 40 -0.17 -7.04 0.10
N GLU A 41 0.34 -7.27 -1.12
CA GLU A 41 1.78 -7.31 -1.41
C GLU A 41 2.38 -5.92 -1.29
N ILE A 42 1.70 -4.90 -1.84
CA ILE A 42 2.12 -3.49 -1.73
C ILE A 42 2.25 -3.03 -0.27
N LEU A 43 1.29 -3.38 0.60
CA LEU A 43 1.36 -3.04 2.02
C LEU A 43 2.47 -3.80 2.75
N ALA A 44 2.73 -5.07 2.39
CA ALA A 44 3.85 -5.82 2.96
C ALA A 44 5.20 -5.19 2.59
N ASP A 45 5.33 -4.73 1.35
CA ASP A 45 6.49 -4.02 0.83
C ASP A 45 6.68 -2.65 1.51
N TYR A 46 5.59 -1.89 1.68
CA TYR A 46 5.62 -0.64 2.45
C TYR A 46 6.07 -0.86 3.90
N ARG A 47 5.56 -1.89 4.57
CA ARG A 47 5.97 -2.24 5.95
C ARG A 47 7.42 -2.70 6.04
N HIS A 48 7.92 -3.39 5.01
CA HIS A 48 9.35 -3.72 4.93
C HIS A 48 10.18 -2.44 4.87
N PHE A 49 9.85 -1.54 3.95
CA PHE A 49 10.50 -0.24 3.81
C PHE A 49 10.49 0.56 5.12
N LEU A 50 9.36 0.64 5.83
CA LEU A 50 9.28 1.34 7.13
C LEU A 50 10.26 0.78 8.19
N ARG A 51 10.56 -0.52 8.15
CA ARG A 51 11.44 -1.18 9.13
C ARG A 51 12.92 -1.10 8.74
N THR A 52 13.23 -1.13 7.45
CA THR A 52 14.61 -1.30 6.96
C THR A 52 15.16 -0.08 6.23
N GLY A 53 14.29 0.80 5.73
CA GLY A 53 14.65 1.87 4.79
C GLY A 53 14.95 1.38 3.37
N GLU A 54 14.83 0.07 3.10
CA GLU A 54 15.11 -0.54 1.80
C GLU A 54 13.84 -0.62 0.96
N TYR A 55 13.94 -0.20 -0.31
CA TYR A 55 12.88 -0.50 -1.27
C TYR A 55 12.93 -1.99 -1.62
N PRO A 56 11.79 -2.68 -1.65
CA PRO A 56 11.76 -4.08 -2.02
C PRO A 56 12.27 -4.25 -3.46
N ALA A 57 13.08 -5.30 -3.68
CA ALA A 57 13.62 -5.58 -5.00
C ALA A 57 12.46 -5.86 -5.99
N PRO A 58 12.43 -5.21 -7.16
CA PRO A 58 11.26 -5.22 -8.05
C PRO A 58 10.92 -6.59 -8.66
N TRP A 59 11.78 -7.60 -8.50
CA TRP A 59 11.59 -8.95 -9.06
C TRP A 59 11.46 -10.04 -8.00
N ARG A 60 11.24 -9.68 -6.72
CA ARG A 60 11.29 -10.56 -5.54
C ARG A 60 10.89 -11.99 -5.90
N SER A 61 11.90 -12.80 -6.24
CA SER A 61 11.69 -14.14 -6.74
C SER A 61 10.97 -14.88 -5.63
N LYS A 62 9.82 -15.51 -5.94
CA LYS A 62 9.14 -16.36 -4.97
C LYS A 62 10.19 -17.33 -4.42
N LYS A 63 10.61 -17.13 -3.17
CA LYS A 63 11.27 -18.20 -2.45
C LYS A 63 10.24 -19.32 -2.40
N GLY A 64 10.69 -20.50 -2.84
CA GLY A 64 9.89 -21.68 -3.17
C GLY A 64 8.84 -22.05 -2.13
#